data_AF-A0A0Q8PUT8-F1
#
_entry.id   AF-A0A0Q8PUT8-F1
#
_cell.length_a   1.000
_cell.length_b   1.000
_cell.length_c   1.000
_cell.angle_alpha   90.00
_cell.angle_beta   90.00
_cell.angle_gamma   90.00
#
_symmetry.space_group_name_H-M   'P 1'
#
loop_
_entity.id
_entity.type
_entity.pdbx_description
1 polymer ?
#
loop_
_entity_poly.entity_id
_entity_poly.type
_entity_poly.pdbx_seq_one_letter_code
_entity_poly.pdbx_strand_id
1 'polypeptide(L)'
;MSLPTRRSLTALAGATLALGLLVACSDDGGAADPASGTSTTPSDPSEAGTPSSDGTDGTDGTDAGQAPDAEVIPVYYVGDTPQGDRLFREFTQASGIEPLVAAAAAVTAGDPVDPDYRTLWPSGRFASVEQTEDAIVVEVDDEAWLSRGSLDNARARLAVQQLVLTLQGVVGERLPVTVEHDGRPAATLLGVDASKGLNARPQLDVLALVNVTEPAEGTAVKGSITANGRASSFEATVPWTIEDSTGEVVLDGFATAEGWIDKLYPWSVEIDVSSLPAGAYTFVARTDDPSNGEGGGPTEDTKRITIE
;
A
#
# COMPACT_ATOMS: atom_id res chain seq x y z
N MET A 1 30.24 40.13 20.90
CA MET A 1 28.99 40.91 21.08
C MET A 1 27.84 39.92 21.02
N SER A 2 27.02 39.92 22.07
CA SER A 2 26.03 38.90 22.41
C SER A 2 24.62 39.40 22.08
N LEU A 3 23.87 38.58 21.31
CA LEU A 3 22.40 38.34 21.28
C LEU A 3 21.40 39.54 21.19
N PRO A 4 20.22 39.40 20.55
CA PRO A 4 19.27 38.35 20.92
C PRO A 4 18.46 37.63 19.82
N THR A 5 18.20 36.38 20.20
CA THR A 5 17.16 35.41 19.85
C THR A 5 15.76 36.03 19.81
N ARG A 6 14.95 35.61 18.82
CA ARG A 6 13.48 35.71 18.89
C ARG A 6 12.89 34.30 19.02
N ARG A 7 12.23 34.08 20.16
CA ARG A 7 11.32 32.98 20.42
C ARG A 7 9.96 33.33 19.78
N SER A 8 9.40 32.39 19.05
CA SER A 8 7.97 32.37 18.75
C SER A 8 7.40 31.05 19.24
N LEU A 9 6.61 31.14 20.31
CA LEU A 9 5.70 30.11 20.78
C LEU A 9 4.37 30.31 20.04
N THR A 10 3.86 29.26 19.41
CA THR A 10 2.44 29.12 19.14
C THR A 10 2.08 27.64 19.31
N ALA A 11 1.13 27.42 20.20
CA ALA A 11 0.54 26.14 20.57
C ALA A 11 -0.90 26.07 20.03
N LEU A 12 -1.50 24.87 20.18
CA LEU A 12 -2.86 24.41 19.80
C LEU A 12 -3.00 23.99 18.33
N ALA A 13 -3.59 22.85 17.96
CA ALA A 13 -4.30 21.75 18.64
C ALA A 13 -4.12 20.50 17.74
N GLY A 14 -3.92 19.27 18.21
CA GLY A 14 -4.89 18.50 18.99
C GLY A 14 -5.90 17.81 18.06
N ALA A 15 -5.45 16.86 17.23
CA ALA A 15 -6.34 15.96 16.48
C ALA A 15 -6.12 14.53 17.00
N THR A 16 -7.12 14.01 17.68
CA THR A 16 -7.19 12.64 18.20
C THR A 16 -7.61 11.68 17.08
N LEU A 17 -6.76 10.69 16.78
CA LEU A 17 -7.09 9.56 15.91
C LEU A 17 -7.74 8.46 16.76
N ALA A 18 -8.97 8.08 16.44
CA ALA A 18 -9.69 7.01 17.13
C ALA A 18 -9.52 5.69 16.36
N LEU A 19 -8.94 4.67 17.02
CA LEU A 19 -8.86 3.29 16.51
C LEU A 19 -10.19 2.58 16.74
N GLY A 20 -10.83 2.13 15.65
CA GLY A 20 -12.01 1.27 15.69
C GLY A 20 -11.61 -0.20 15.81
N LEU A 21 -11.91 -0.81 16.96
CA LEU A 21 -11.88 -2.26 17.17
C LEU A 21 -13.23 -2.85 16.72
N LEU A 22 -13.21 -3.76 15.75
CA LEU A 22 -14.38 -4.60 15.44
C LEU A 22 -14.22 -5.96 16.11
N VAL A 23 -15.07 -6.18 17.12
CA VAL A 23 -15.34 -7.46 17.77
C VAL A 23 -16.44 -8.17 16.97
N ALA A 24 -16.16 -9.37 16.49
CA ALA A 24 -17.19 -10.33 16.10
C ALA A 24 -16.92 -11.66 16.82
N CYS A 25 -17.83 -12.03 17.72
CA CYS A 25 -17.88 -13.34 18.39
C CYS A 25 -19.12 -14.11 17.95
N SER A 26 -18.94 -15.42 17.73
CA SER A 26 -19.80 -16.58 18.10
C SER A 26 -19.62 -17.66 17.01
N ASP A 27 -18.94 -18.80 17.22
CA ASP A 27 -19.25 -19.98 18.08
C ASP A 27 -20.54 -20.69 17.62
N ASP A 28 -20.64 -22.01 17.34
CA ASP A 28 -19.77 -23.18 17.55
C ASP A 28 -20.20 -24.36 16.64
N GLY A 29 -19.28 -25.30 16.40
CA GLY A 29 -19.43 -26.76 16.42
C GLY A 29 -20.45 -27.55 15.57
N GLY A 30 -19.93 -28.54 14.80
CA GLY A 30 -20.58 -29.86 14.70
C GLY A 30 -20.56 -30.54 13.33
N ALA A 31 -19.73 -31.57 13.18
CA ALA A 31 -19.55 -32.38 11.97
C ALA A 31 -20.60 -33.50 11.76
N ALA A 32 -20.62 -33.99 10.50
CA ALA A 32 -21.04 -35.31 9.98
C ALA A 32 -22.39 -35.42 9.24
N ASP A 33 -22.27 -35.80 7.96
CA ASP A 33 -23.27 -36.33 7.03
C ASP A 33 -23.07 -37.88 6.94
N PRO A 34 -23.88 -38.73 6.26
CA PRO A 34 -25.21 -38.55 5.65
C PRO A 34 -26.22 -39.69 5.95
N ALA A 35 -27.51 -39.52 5.58
CA ALA A 35 -28.31 -40.52 4.84
C ALA A 35 -29.80 -40.11 4.64
N SER A 36 -30.19 -40.08 3.35
CA SER A 36 -31.48 -40.38 2.70
C SER A 36 -32.79 -40.50 3.50
N GLY A 37 -33.84 -39.78 3.04
CA GLY A 37 -35.23 -40.18 3.28
C GLY A 37 -36.33 -39.15 2.97
N THR A 38 -36.76 -39.11 1.71
CA THR A 38 -38.16 -38.94 1.22
C THR A 38 -38.98 -37.65 1.48
N SER A 39 -39.48 -37.12 0.36
CA SER A 39 -40.54 -36.13 0.11
C SER A 39 -41.78 -36.13 1.02
N THR A 40 -42.31 -34.93 1.30
CA THR A 40 -43.64 -34.43 0.83
C THR A 40 -43.90 -32.96 1.27
N THR A 41 -44.24 -32.09 0.31
CA THR A 41 -45.04 -30.85 0.50
C THR A 41 -46.54 -31.20 0.33
N PRO A 42 -47.53 -30.28 0.45
CA PRO A 42 -47.58 -28.92 1.04
C PRO A 42 -48.83 -28.68 1.92
N SER A 43 -48.91 -27.53 2.62
CA SER A 43 -50.16 -26.78 2.85
C SER A 43 -49.88 -25.39 3.46
N ASP A 44 -50.31 -24.35 2.76
CA ASP A 44 -50.64 -23.00 3.25
C ASP A 44 -52.18 -22.90 3.16
N PRO A 45 -52.92 -22.25 4.09
CA PRO A 45 -53.19 -20.82 3.92
C PRO A 45 -53.45 -19.99 5.22
N SER A 46 -53.34 -18.66 5.05
CA SER A 46 -54.31 -17.61 5.44
C SER A 46 -53.97 -16.62 6.58
N GLU A 47 -53.79 -15.37 6.13
CA GLU A 47 -54.40 -14.10 6.57
C GLU A 47 -54.09 -13.41 7.93
N ALA A 48 -53.59 -12.18 7.73
CA ALA A 48 -54.11 -10.89 8.23
C ALA A 48 -53.72 -10.37 9.63
N GLY A 49 -53.12 -9.17 9.62
CA GLY A 49 -53.00 -8.28 10.77
C GLY A 49 -52.11 -7.07 10.49
N THR A 50 -52.66 -6.02 9.87
CA THR A 50 -52.08 -4.66 9.85
C THR A 50 -52.51 -3.93 11.13
N PRO A 51 -51.69 -2.99 11.64
CA PRO A 51 -52.23 -1.63 11.73
C PRO A 51 -51.24 -0.53 11.29
N SER A 52 -51.86 0.54 10.79
CA SER A 52 -51.26 1.79 10.34
C SER A 52 -50.70 2.67 11.46
N SER A 53 -49.62 3.37 11.10
CA SER A 53 -49.29 4.79 11.29
C SER A 53 -49.45 5.47 12.65
N ASP A 54 -48.34 6.03 13.15
CA ASP A 54 -48.37 7.42 13.62
C ASP A 54 -47.13 8.16 13.11
N GLY A 55 -47.36 9.33 12.52
CA GLY A 55 -46.33 10.18 11.96
C GLY A 55 -45.87 11.22 12.98
N THR A 56 -44.59 11.56 12.97
CA THR A 56 -44.15 12.87 13.43
C THR A 56 -43.04 13.33 12.50
N ASP A 57 -43.40 14.33 11.71
CA ASP A 57 -42.53 15.04 10.79
C ASP A 57 -41.96 16.28 11.49
N GLY A 58 -40.72 16.63 11.13
CA GLY A 58 -40.15 17.96 11.34
C GLY A 58 -39.16 18.12 12.49
N THR A 59 -37.86 18.01 12.18
CA THR A 59 -36.99 19.21 12.22
C THR A 59 -35.71 18.96 11.42
N ASP A 60 -35.51 19.82 10.41
CA ASP A 60 -34.28 19.97 9.63
C ASP A 60 -33.05 20.08 10.55
N GLY A 61 -32.26 19.01 10.58
CA GLY A 61 -30.87 19.02 11.01
C GLY A 61 -30.00 19.17 9.78
N THR A 62 -29.35 20.31 9.65
CA THR A 62 -28.34 20.63 8.65
C THR A 62 -27.40 19.43 8.43
N ASP A 63 -27.39 18.89 7.21
CA ASP A 63 -26.44 17.90 6.75
C ASP A 63 -25.03 18.49 6.87
N ALA A 64 -24.38 18.24 8.01
CA ALA A 64 -22.97 18.48 8.19
C ALA A 64 -22.28 17.43 7.33
N GLY A 65 -22.02 17.80 6.08
CA GLY A 65 -21.49 16.93 5.03
C GLY A 65 -20.48 15.96 5.60
N GLN A 66 -20.85 14.68 5.58
CA GLN A 66 -19.98 13.59 5.98
C GLN A 66 -18.70 13.73 5.17
N ALA A 67 -17.56 13.94 5.85
CA ALA A 67 -16.27 13.88 5.20
C ALA A 67 -16.20 12.51 4.50
N PRO A 68 -15.80 12.45 3.22
CA PRO A 68 -15.76 11.18 2.51
C PRO A 68 -14.89 10.19 3.26
N ASP A 69 -15.31 8.93 3.28
CA ASP A 69 -14.62 7.86 3.99
C ASP A 69 -13.17 7.74 3.50
N ALA A 70 -12.25 7.41 4.41
CA ALA A 70 -10.85 7.21 4.08
C ALA A 70 -10.69 5.96 3.20
N GLU A 71 -10.07 6.11 2.05
CA GLU A 71 -9.77 5.01 1.13
C GLU A 71 -8.29 4.62 1.23
N VAL A 72 -8.00 3.33 1.13
CA VAL A 72 -6.63 2.81 1.18
C VAL A 72 -6.10 2.65 -0.23
N ILE A 73 -5.08 3.42 -0.59
CA ILE A 73 -4.46 3.42 -1.91
C ILE A 73 -3.06 2.82 -1.89
N PRO A 74 -2.68 1.99 -2.89
CA PRO A 74 -1.31 1.53 -3.04
C PRO A 74 -0.46 2.60 -3.71
N VAL A 75 0.65 2.99 -3.08
CA VAL A 75 1.65 3.88 -3.66
C VAL A 75 2.96 3.11 -3.78
N TYR A 76 3.59 3.22 -4.95
CA TYR A 76 4.91 2.62 -5.17
C TYR A 76 5.99 3.67 -4.93
N TYR A 77 7.04 3.29 -4.22
CA TYR A 77 8.21 4.12 -3.93
C TYR A 77 9.49 3.37 -4.27
N VAL A 78 10.57 4.12 -4.46
CA VAL A 78 11.88 3.55 -4.78
C VAL A 78 12.63 3.23 -3.49
N GLY A 79 13.19 2.02 -3.41
CA GLY A 79 14.14 1.61 -2.38
C GLY A 79 15.39 1.01 -3.01
N ASP A 80 16.46 0.92 -2.22
CA ASP A 80 17.72 0.33 -2.66
C ASP A 80 17.70 -1.19 -2.50
N THR A 81 18.18 -1.91 -3.52
CA THR A 81 18.36 -3.37 -3.45
C THR A 81 19.71 -3.77 -4.03
N PRO A 82 20.17 -5.01 -3.81
CA PRO A 82 21.37 -5.53 -4.46
C PRO A 82 21.37 -5.47 -5.99
N GLN A 83 20.19 -5.40 -6.62
CA GLN A 83 20.01 -5.31 -8.07
C GLN A 83 19.85 -3.85 -8.55
N GLY A 84 20.15 -2.89 -7.68
CA GLY A 84 19.91 -1.45 -7.87
C GLY A 84 18.48 -1.04 -7.52
N ASP A 85 18.16 0.24 -7.68
CA ASP A 85 16.84 0.82 -7.38
C ASP A 85 15.68 -0.06 -7.88
N ARG A 86 14.73 -0.38 -6.99
CA ARG A 86 13.48 -1.10 -7.28
C ARG A 86 12.29 -0.46 -6.56
N LEU A 87 11.09 -0.83 -6.98
CA LEU A 87 9.84 -0.32 -6.42
C LEU A 87 9.31 -1.22 -5.31
N PHE A 88 9.05 -0.62 -4.15
CA PHE A 88 8.32 -1.18 -3.02
C PHE A 88 6.92 -0.58 -3.01
N ARG A 89 5.93 -1.33 -2.51
CA ARG A 89 4.56 -0.84 -2.36
C ARG A 89 4.29 -0.53 -0.90
N GLU A 90 3.72 0.63 -0.67
CA GLU A 90 3.19 1.07 0.61
C GLU A 90 1.69 1.36 0.44
N PHE A 91 0.90 1.17 1.49
CA PHE A 91 -0.52 1.56 1.49
C PHE A 91 -0.72 2.83 2.30
N THR A 92 -1.35 3.82 1.68
CA THR A 92 -1.60 5.13 2.28
C THR A 92 -3.09 5.38 2.36
N GLN A 93 -3.55 6.09 3.39
CA GLN A 93 -4.93 6.54 3.47
C GLN A 93 -5.10 7.85 2.68
N ALA A 94 -6.01 7.84 1.71
CA ALA A 94 -6.53 9.03 1.06
C ALA A 94 -7.83 9.45 1.77
N SER A 95 -7.96 10.71 2.14
CA SER A 95 -9.17 11.24 2.79
C SER A 95 -9.50 12.62 2.24
N GLY A 96 -10.77 12.86 1.92
CA GLY A 96 -11.20 14.16 1.41
C GLY A 96 -10.77 14.49 -0.02
N ILE A 97 -10.10 13.57 -0.72
CA ILE A 97 -9.58 13.72 -2.08
C ILE A 97 -9.88 12.45 -2.85
N GLU A 98 -10.17 12.58 -4.15
CA GLU A 98 -10.36 11.45 -5.05
C GLU A 98 -9.10 10.56 -5.06
N PRO A 99 -9.23 9.22 -4.94
CA PRO A 99 -8.09 8.29 -4.77
C PRO A 99 -7.01 8.39 -5.84
N LEU A 100 -7.38 8.55 -7.11
CA LEU A 100 -6.43 8.59 -8.22
C LEU A 100 -5.61 9.88 -8.19
N VAL A 101 -6.24 11.01 -7.87
CA VAL A 101 -5.57 12.30 -7.61
C VAL A 101 -4.65 12.21 -6.40
N ALA A 102 -5.11 11.60 -5.30
CA ALA A 102 -4.29 11.41 -4.10
C ALA A 102 -3.05 10.55 -4.37
N ALA A 103 -3.20 9.47 -5.13
CA ALA A 103 -2.11 8.61 -5.56
C ALA A 103 -1.08 9.33 -6.43
N ALA A 104 -1.53 10.12 -7.41
CA ALA A 104 -0.63 10.92 -8.24
C ALA A 104 0.13 11.98 -7.41
N ALA A 105 -0.55 12.59 -6.43
CA ALA A 105 0.07 13.53 -5.51
C ALA A 105 1.15 12.84 -4.65
N ALA A 106 0.86 11.68 -4.06
CA ALA A 106 1.80 10.93 -3.23
C ALA A 106 3.11 10.58 -3.97
N VAL A 107 3.00 10.17 -5.24
CA VAL A 107 4.17 9.88 -6.10
C VAL A 107 5.11 11.09 -6.23
N THR A 108 4.57 12.31 -6.28
CA THR A 108 5.34 13.54 -6.52
C THR A 108 5.74 14.27 -5.23
N ALA A 109 4.97 14.10 -4.14
CA ALA A 109 5.27 14.67 -2.84
C ALA A 109 6.53 14.04 -2.21
N GLY A 110 6.71 12.73 -2.39
CA GLY A 110 7.91 12.04 -1.95
C GLY A 110 8.03 11.90 -0.44
N ASP A 111 6.91 11.68 0.24
CA ASP A 111 6.77 11.53 1.69
C ASP A 111 6.30 10.11 2.09
N PRO A 112 7.00 9.03 1.68
CA PRO A 112 6.68 7.69 2.15
C PRO A 112 6.78 7.63 3.68
N VAL A 113 5.93 6.80 4.30
CA VAL A 113 5.99 6.54 5.74
C VAL A 113 7.27 5.78 6.08
N ASP A 114 7.67 4.86 5.21
CA ASP A 114 8.96 4.17 5.31
C ASP A 114 10.11 5.10 4.89
N PRO A 115 11.05 5.44 5.80
CA PRO A 115 12.18 6.31 5.47
C PRO A 115 13.26 5.64 4.62
N ASP A 116 13.20 4.32 4.44
CA ASP A 116 14.09 3.61 3.52
C ASP A 116 13.65 3.84 2.05
N TYR A 117 12.43 4.36 1.86
CA TYR A 117 11.85 4.63 0.57
C TYR A 117 12.01 6.11 0.17
N ARG A 118 11.93 6.37 -1.13
CA ARG A 118 12.00 7.71 -1.72
C ARG A 118 11.20 7.82 -3.00
N THR A 119 10.94 9.05 -3.44
CA THR A 119 10.53 9.31 -4.83
C THR A 119 11.72 9.71 -5.70
N LEU A 120 11.64 9.38 -7.00
CA LEU A 120 12.54 9.91 -8.03
C LEU A 120 11.93 11.09 -8.79
N TRP A 121 10.68 11.46 -8.48
CA TRP A 121 9.98 12.51 -9.20
C TRP A 121 10.56 13.88 -8.89
N PRO A 122 10.72 14.75 -9.91
CA PRO A 122 10.99 16.16 -9.66
C PRO A 122 9.83 16.78 -8.87
N SER A 123 10.13 17.83 -8.11
CA SER A 123 9.12 18.59 -7.39
C SER A 123 8.08 19.17 -8.35
N GLY A 124 6.81 19.13 -7.95
CA GLY A 124 5.69 19.68 -8.71
C GLY A 124 4.44 18.86 -8.46
N ARG A 125 3.45 19.00 -9.34
CA ARG A 125 2.22 18.21 -9.31
C ARG A 125 1.67 18.06 -10.72
N PHE A 126 0.86 17.03 -10.94
CA PHE A 126 0.04 16.93 -12.14
C PHE A 126 -1.04 18.02 -12.13
N ALA A 127 -1.43 18.50 -13.31
CA ALA A 127 -2.55 19.42 -13.48
C ALA A 127 -3.88 18.70 -13.28
N SER A 128 -4.00 17.49 -13.84
CA SER A 128 -5.14 16.61 -13.69
C SER A 128 -4.72 15.14 -13.82
N VAL A 129 -5.51 14.25 -13.22
CA VAL A 129 -5.40 12.80 -13.42
C VAL A 129 -6.82 12.24 -13.47
N GLU A 130 -7.15 11.55 -14.55
CA GLU A 130 -8.51 11.07 -14.81
C GLU A 130 -8.49 9.65 -15.40
N GLN A 131 -9.43 8.83 -14.97
CA GLN A 131 -9.68 7.53 -15.60
C GLN A 131 -10.70 7.69 -16.73
N THR A 132 -10.40 7.10 -17.87
CA THR A 132 -11.33 6.88 -18.99
C THR A 132 -11.61 5.38 -19.15
N GLU A 133 -12.45 5.01 -20.11
CA GLU A 133 -12.73 3.60 -20.42
C GLU A 133 -11.47 2.82 -20.82
N ASP A 134 -10.56 3.45 -21.58
CA ASP A 134 -9.42 2.77 -22.21
C ASP A 134 -8.05 3.14 -21.62
N ALA A 135 -7.97 4.18 -20.77
CA ALA A 135 -6.70 4.74 -20.30
C ALA A 135 -6.84 5.52 -18.99
N ILE A 136 -5.71 5.72 -18.32
CA ILE A 136 -5.56 6.72 -17.26
C ILE A 136 -4.82 7.93 -17.86
N VAL A 137 -5.49 9.08 -17.95
CA VAL A 137 -4.92 10.30 -18.53
C VAL A 137 -4.28 11.12 -17.43
N VAL A 138 -3.01 11.49 -17.59
CA VAL A 138 -2.31 12.43 -16.72
C VAL A 138 -1.95 13.68 -17.50
N GLU A 139 -2.32 14.84 -16.98
CA GLU A 139 -1.91 16.13 -17.55
C GLU A 139 -0.75 16.70 -16.74
N VAL A 140 0.35 17.01 -17.42
CA VAL A 140 1.50 17.68 -16.82
C VAL A 140 1.41 19.19 -17.05
N ASP A 141 1.59 19.96 -15.99
CA ASP A 141 1.60 21.43 -16.05
C ASP A 141 2.98 21.95 -16.51
N ASP A 142 4.06 21.33 -16.02
CA ASP A 142 5.44 21.74 -16.29
C ASP A 142 6.03 20.97 -17.48
N GLU A 143 6.28 21.66 -18.60
CA GLU A 143 6.93 21.09 -19.79
C GLU A 143 8.30 20.46 -19.46
N ALA A 144 8.98 20.89 -18.39
CA ALA A 144 10.25 20.30 -17.97
C ALA A 144 10.13 18.80 -17.68
N TRP A 145 8.95 18.34 -17.23
CA TRP A 145 8.65 16.93 -16.97
C TRP A 145 8.55 16.09 -18.24
N LEU A 146 8.45 16.70 -19.42
CA LEU A 146 8.52 15.95 -20.69
C LEU A 146 9.96 15.48 -20.98
N SER A 147 10.95 16.12 -20.36
CA SER A 147 12.37 15.75 -20.45
C SER A 147 12.84 15.01 -19.19
N ARG A 148 13.92 14.23 -19.30
CA ARG A 148 14.48 13.50 -18.14
C ARG A 148 15.11 14.39 -17.06
N GLY A 149 15.35 15.67 -17.34
CA GLY A 149 16.13 16.54 -16.46
C GLY A 149 17.50 15.95 -16.11
N SER A 150 17.78 15.84 -14.81
CA SER A 150 19.02 15.27 -14.26
C SER A 150 18.98 13.74 -14.07
N LEU A 151 17.84 13.09 -14.28
CA LEU A 151 17.74 11.64 -14.15
C LEU A 151 18.54 10.95 -15.26
N ASP A 152 19.23 9.87 -14.90
CA ASP A 152 19.72 8.93 -15.90
C ASP A 152 18.57 8.12 -16.52
N ASN A 153 18.85 7.39 -17.59
CA ASN A 153 17.82 6.65 -18.33
C ASN A 153 17.18 5.52 -17.50
N ALA A 154 17.88 4.93 -16.53
CA ALA A 154 17.32 3.85 -15.72
C ALA A 154 16.36 4.43 -14.68
N ARG A 155 16.77 5.48 -13.98
CA ARG A 155 15.96 6.19 -12.99
C ARG A 155 14.75 6.89 -13.60
N ALA A 156 14.87 7.47 -14.79
CA ALA A 156 13.74 8.04 -15.51
C ALA A 156 12.66 6.98 -15.82
N ARG A 157 13.08 5.79 -16.27
CA ARG A 157 12.15 4.67 -16.51
C ARG A 157 11.52 4.16 -15.22
N LEU A 158 12.29 4.04 -14.14
CA LEU A 158 11.77 3.60 -12.84
C LEU A 158 10.78 4.59 -12.26
N ALA A 159 11.05 5.90 -12.35
CA ALA A 159 10.12 6.96 -11.95
C ALA A 159 8.79 6.91 -12.72
N VAL A 160 8.84 6.64 -14.04
CA VAL A 160 7.62 6.41 -14.82
C VAL A 160 6.86 5.18 -14.35
N GLN A 161 7.56 4.09 -14.03
CA GLN A 161 6.92 2.87 -13.49
C GLN A 161 6.32 3.10 -12.10
N GLN A 162 6.92 3.97 -11.29
CA GLN A 162 6.39 4.41 -10.01
C GLN A 162 4.97 4.99 -10.17
N LEU A 163 4.77 5.90 -11.13
CA LEU A 163 3.47 6.46 -11.45
C LEU A 163 2.51 5.40 -12.01
N VAL A 164 2.93 4.67 -13.03
CA VAL A 164 2.07 3.71 -13.74
C VAL A 164 1.52 2.64 -12.78
N LEU A 165 2.38 2.05 -11.95
CA LEU A 165 1.98 1.00 -11.02
C LEU A 165 1.08 1.53 -9.89
N THR A 166 1.30 2.76 -9.45
CA THR A 166 0.48 3.44 -8.45
C THR A 166 -0.93 3.70 -8.99
N LEU A 167 -1.06 4.35 -10.15
CA LEU A 167 -2.36 4.67 -10.73
C LEU A 167 -3.15 3.40 -11.11
N GLN A 168 -2.50 2.42 -11.73
CA GLN A 168 -3.13 1.13 -12.02
C GLN A 168 -3.51 0.36 -10.74
N GLY A 169 -2.76 0.55 -9.66
CA GLY A 169 -3.06 -0.04 -8.36
C GLY A 169 -4.35 0.50 -7.76
N VAL A 170 -4.60 1.81 -7.91
CA VAL A 170 -5.86 2.45 -7.49
C VAL A 170 -7.02 2.01 -8.37
N VAL A 171 -6.85 2.04 -9.69
CA VAL A 171 -7.90 1.63 -10.64
C VAL A 171 -8.24 0.14 -10.53
N GLY A 172 -7.28 -0.70 -10.14
CA GLY A 172 -7.45 -2.15 -10.11
C GLY A 172 -7.32 -2.82 -11.49
N GLU A 173 -6.95 -2.06 -12.53
CA GLU A 173 -6.78 -2.53 -13.90
C GLU A 173 -5.44 -2.12 -14.49
N ARG A 174 -5.00 -2.81 -15.54
CA ARG A 174 -3.75 -2.53 -16.27
C ARG A 174 -3.95 -1.59 -17.46
N LEU A 175 -4.80 -0.57 -17.29
CA LEU A 175 -5.00 0.47 -18.30
C LEU A 175 -3.69 1.21 -18.58
N PRO A 176 -3.37 1.53 -19.85
CA PRO A 176 -2.21 2.35 -20.18
C PRO A 176 -2.36 3.77 -19.59
N VAL A 177 -1.24 4.35 -19.16
CA VAL A 177 -1.20 5.76 -18.74
C VAL A 177 -0.83 6.63 -19.95
N THR A 178 -1.71 7.54 -20.34
CA THR A 178 -1.48 8.51 -21.42
C THR A 178 -1.14 9.88 -20.84
N VAL A 179 -0.27 10.62 -21.53
CA VAL A 179 0.29 11.87 -21.01
C VAL A 179 -0.15 13.02 -21.89
N GLU A 180 -0.62 14.09 -21.26
CA GLU A 180 -0.99 15.33 -21.93
C GLU A 180 -0.21 16.52 -21.36
N HIS A 181 -0.06 17.55 -22.19
CA HIS A 181 0.45 18.86 -21.81
C HIS A 181 -0.30 19.92 -22.63
N ASP A 182 -0.84 20.94 -21.97
CA ASP A 182 -1.71 21.95 -22.59
C ASP A 182 -2.88 21.34 -23.38
N GLY A 183 -3.54 20.31 -22.81
CA GLY A 183 -4.63 19.57 -23.45
C GLY A 183 -4.26 18.88 -24.77
N ARG A 184 -2.98 18.53 -24.98
CA ARG A 184 -2.50 17.81 -26.18
C ARG A 184 -1.67 16.60 -25.77
N PRO A 185 -1.71 15.50 -26.55
CA PRO A 185 -0.85 14.34 -26.31
C PRO A 185 0.64 14.71 -26.28
N ALA A 186 1.32 14.31 -25.22
CA ALA A 186 2.76 14.45 -25.07
C ALA A 186 3.48 13.18 -25.56
N ALA A 187 4.58 13.36 -26.30
CA ALA A 187 5.35 12.24 -26.83
C ALA A 187 6.20 11.55 -25.75
N THR A 188 6.52 12.24 -24.65
CA THR A 188 7.40 11.74 -23.61
C THR A 188 6.97 12.16 -22.22
N LEU A 189 7.37 11.36 -21.22
CA LEU A 189 7.30 11.70 -19.80
C LEU A 189 8.63 11.32 -19.15
N LEU A 190 9.28 12.26 -18.49
CA LEU A 190 10.64 12.16 -17.97
C LEU A 190 11.63 11.66 -19.04
N GLY A 191 11.41 12.04 -20.31
CA GLY A 191 12.20 11.56 -21.46
C GLY A 191 11.97 10.11 -21.89
N VAL A 192 11.01 9.40 -21.28
CA VAL A 192 10.55 8.07 -21.70
C VAL A 192 9.44 8.23 -22.74
N ASP A 193 9.48 7.44 -23.82
CA ASP A 193 8.45 7.45 -24.87
C ASP A 193 7.07 7.10 -24.31
N ALA A 194 6.15 8.05 -24.42
CA ALA A 194 4.76 7.95 -23.98
C ALA A 194 3.77 7.97 -25.16
N SER A 195 4.26 8.00 -26.40
CA SER A 195 3.45 8.19 -27.62
C SER A 195 2.40 7.09 -27.87
N LYS A 196 2.52 5.94 -27.21
CA LYS A 196 1.60 4.79 -27.29
C LYS A 196 0.94 4.43 -25.95
N GLY A 197 1.04 5.33 -24.97
CA GLY A 197 0.69 5.03 -23.60
C GLY A 197 1.79 4.23 -22.86
N LEU A 198 1.88 4.49 -21.58
CA LEU A 198 2.86 3.91 -20.66
C LEU A 198 2.24 2.71 -19.97
N ASN A 199 2.90 1.56 -20.08
CA ASN A 199 2.41 0.30 -19.54
C ASN A 199 3.32 -0.18 -18.41
N ALA A 200 2.75 -0.93 -17.47
CA ALA A 200 3.51 -1.59 -16.43
C ALA A 200 4.48 -2.62 -17.05
N ARG A 201 5.71 -2.60 -16.60
CA ARG A 201 6.75 -3.58 -16.94
C ARG A 201 6.52 -4.89 -16.17
N PRO A 202 7.15 -6.00 -16.60
CA PRO A 202 7.15 -7.24 -15.82
C PRO A 202 7.59 -6.99 -14.38
N GLN A 203 6.90 -7.60 -13.42
CA GLN A 203 7.11 -7.30 -12.00
C GLN A 203 8.55 -7.51 -11.56
N LEU A 204 9.17 -8.61 -11.99
CA LEU A 204 10.55 -8.96 -11.62
C LEU A 204 11.61 -8.00 -12.20
N ASP A 205 11.25 -7.19 -13.21
CA ASP A 205 12.14 -6.17 -13.77
C ASP A 205 12.20 -4.91 -12.89
N VAL A 206 11.12 -4.58 -12.16
CA VAL A 206 10.91 -3.24 -11.58
C VAL A 206 10.56 -3.25 -10.10
N LEU A 207 9.90 -4.29 -9.59
CA LEU A 207 9.53 -4.41 -8.19
C LEU A 207 10.68 -5.03 -7.38
N ALA A 208 10.76 -4.67 -6.11
CA ALA A 208 11.59 -5.38 -5.15
C ALA A 208 11.14 -6.84 -5.04
N LEU A 209 12.08 -7.77 -4.93
CA LEU A 209 11.76 -9.20 -4.92
C LEU A 209 11.13 -9.68 -3.61
N VAL A 210 11.14 -8.86 -2.56
CA VAL A 210 10.35 -9.00 -1.35
C VAL A 210 9.84 -7.62 -0.96
N ASN A 211 8.59 -7.56 -0.53
CA ASN A 211 7.99 -6.35 0.04
C ASN A 211 6.97 -6.76 1.11
N VAL A 212 7.11 -6.18 2.28
CA VAL A 212 6.25 -6.32 3.46
C VAL A 212 5.08 -5.35 3.32
N THR A 213 3.87 -5.88 3.41
CA THR A 213 2.63 -5.09 3.48
C THR A 213 2.22 -4.87 4.93
N GLU A 214 2.22 -5.91 5.75
CA GLU A 214 2.08 -5.78 7.20
C GLU A 214 3.23 -6.51 7.91
N PRO A 215 3.69 -6.00 9.05
CA PRO A 215 3.28 -4.74 9.67
C PRO A 215 3.68 -3.51 8.85
N ALA A 216 2.83 -2.49 8.79
CA ALA A 216 3.23 -1.18 8.27
C ALA A 216 4.35 -0.55 9.12
N GLU A 217 5.09 0.37 8.55
CA GLU A 217 6.13 1.12 9.28
C GLU A 217 5.54 1.85 10.50
N GLY A 218 6.17 1.69 11.67
CA GLY A 218 5.76 2.31 12.93
C GLY A 218 4.61 1.59 13.64
N THR A 219 4.19 0.40 13.19
CA THR A 219 3.07 -0.34 13.79
C THR A 219 3.36 -0.75 15.25
N ALA A 220 2.39 -0.51 16.13
CA ALA A 220 2.38 -1.06 17.48
C ALA A 220 1.71 -2.44 17.49
N VAL A 221 2.31 -3.41 18.16
CA VAL A 221 1.92 -4.82 18.15
C VAL A 221 1.85 -5.38 19.57
N LYS A 222 0.95 -6.36 19.78
CA LYS A 222 0.77 -7.00 21.08
C LYS A 222 0.39 -8.46 20.93
N GLY A 223 1.10 -9.34 21.64
CA GLY A 223 0.83 -10.78 21.64
C GLY A 223 1.33 -11.47 20.37
N SER A 224 0.75 -11.16 19.21
CA SER A 224 1.20 -11.69 17.92
C SER A 224 1.24 -10.62 16.83
N ILE A 225 1.98 -10.91 15.76
CA ILE A 225 2.08 -10.11 14.53
C ILE A 225 1.68 -11.00 13.37
N THR A 226 0.80 -10.52 12.49
CA THR A 226 0.61 -11.14 11.17
C THR A 226 1.49 -10.41 10.16
N ALA A 227 2.65 -10.99 9.84
CA ALA A 227 3.51 -10.47 8.81
C ALA A 227 3.09 -11.02 7.44
N ASN A 228 2.85 -10.15 6.48
CA ASN A 228 2.48 -10.56 5.12
C ASN A 228 3.00 -9.58 4.07
N GLY A 229 3.00 -10.02 2.83
CA GLY A 229 3.49 -9.20 1.74
C GLY A 229 3.48 -9.93 0.41
N ARG A 230 4.38 -9.52 -0.48
CA ARG A 230 4.61 -10.21 -1.75
C ARG A 230 6.10 -10.50 -1.93
N ALA A 231 6.43 -11.65 -2.51
CA ALA A 231 7.81 -12.04 -2.76
C ALA A 231 7.95 -12.93 -4.00
N SER A 232 9.12 -12.88 -4.61
CA SER A 232 9.62 -13.83 -5.60
C SER A 232 10.99 -14.28 -5.12
N SER A 233 11.00 -15.32 -4.29
CA SER A 233 12.17 -15.79 -3.58
C SER A 233 12.46 -17.25 -3.88
N PHE A 234 13.71 -17.68 -3.91
CA PHE A 234 14.08 -19.05 -4.27
C PHE A 234 13.27 -20.08 -3.45
N GLU A 235 12.70 -21.08 -4.14
CA GLU A 235 11.81 -22.11 -3.57
C GLU A 235 10.60 -21.56 -2.78
N ALA A 236 10.20 -20.32 -3.08
CA ALA A 236 9.17 -19.57 -2.36
C ALA A 236 9.46 -19.32 -0.86
N THR A 237 10.71 -19.45 -0.43
CA THR A 237 11.10 -19.25 0.97
C THR A 237 11.34 -17.77 1.24
N VAL A 238 10.64 -17.19 2.21
CA VAL A 238 10.83 -15.80 2.66
C VAL A 238 11.36 -15.83 4.09
N PRO A 239 12.68 -15.83 4.31
CA PRO A 239 13.24 -15.73 5.65
C PRO A 239 12.86 -14.39 6.29
N TRP A 240 12.62 -14.40 7.59
CA TRP A 240 12.36 -13.20 8.37
C TRP A 240 13.10 -13.21 9.70
N THR A 241 13.40 -12.02 10.21
CA THR A 241 13.97 -11.79 11.55
C THR A 241 13.25 -10.67 12.26
N ILE A 242 13.23 -10.70 13.59
CA ILE A 242 12.93 -9.57 14.45
C ILE A 242 14.22 -9.23 15.19
N GLU A 243 14.66 -7.99 15.02
CA GLU A 243 15.88 -7.44 15.61
C GLU A 243 15.52 -6.43 16.71
N ASP A 244 16.25 -6.46 17.81
CA ASP A 244 16.09 -5.48 18.89
C ASP A 244 16.73 -4.12 18.55
N SER A 245 16.63 -3.16 19.48
CA SER A 245 17.21 -1.82 19.30
C SER A 245 18.74 -1.77 19.12
N THR A 246 19.45 -2.88 19.37
CA THR A 246 20.89 -3.01 19.15
C THR A 246 21.23 -3.68 17.82
N GLY A 247 20.24 -4.21 17.11
CA GLY A 247 20.40 -5.02 15.90
C GLY A 247 20.63 -6.50 16.19
N GLU A 248 20.41 -6.96 17.43
CA GLU A 248 20.49 -8.39 17.75
C GLU A 248 19.20 -9.09 17.29
N VAL A 249 19.35 -10.18 16.53
CA VAL A 249 18.22 -11.04 16.15
C VAL A 249 17.69 -11.74 17.39
N VAL A 250 16.45 -11.44 17.77
CA VAL A 250 15.77 -12.02 18.94
C VAL A 250 14.75 -13.08 18.57
N LEU A 251 14.23 -13.05 17.34
CA LEU A 251 13.38 -14.08 16.75
C LEU A 251 13.70 -14.19 15.26
N ASP A 252 13.55 -15.39 14.71
CA ASP A 252 13.73 -15.68 13.30
C ASP A 252 12.81 -16.82 12.83
N GLY A 253 12.63 -16.89 11.52
CA GLY A 253 11.90 -17.97 10.87
C GLY A 253 11.78 -17.75 9.38
N PHE A 254 10.78 -18.38 8.78
CA PHE A 254 10.44 -18.17 7.37
C PHE A 254 8.93 -18.24 7.14
N ALA A 255 8.49 -17.62 6.05
CA ALA A 255 7.17 -17.81 5.45
C ALA A 255 7.32 -18.51 4.10
N THR A 256 6.26 -19.14 3.60
CA THR A 256 6.21 -19.69 2.25
C THR A 256 5.30 -18.82 1.38
N ALA A 257 5.85 -18.26 0.31
CA ALA A 257 5.06 -17.59 -0.71
C ALA A 257 4.29 -18.62 -1.57
N GLU A 258 3.20 -18.20 -2.20
CA GLU A 258 2.41 -19.09 -3.08
C GLU A 258 3.14 -19.53 -4.37
N GLY A 259 4.31 -18.97 -4.64
CA GLY A 259 5.15 -19.25 -5.81
C GLY A 259 6.37 -18.32 -5.87
N TRP A 260 7.17 -18.43 -6.94
CA TRP A 260 8.42 -17.65 -7.03
C TRP A 260 9.04 -17.45 -8.43
N ILE A 261 8.39 -17.88 -9.51
CA ILE A 261 9.07 -18.02 -10.82
C ILE A 261 8.95 -16.76 -11.70
N ASP A 262 7.73 -16.25 -11.91
CA ASP A 262 7.42 -15.30 -13.00
C ASP A 262 6.86 -13.96 -12.52
N LYS A 263 6.48 -13.86 -11.24
CA LYS A 263 5.93 -12.67 -10.60
C LYS A 263 6.13 -12.77 -9.10
N LEU A 264 5.79 -11.71 -8.36
CA LEU A 264 5.71 -11.82 -6.92
C LEU A 264 4.43 -12.57 -6.52
N TYR A 265 4.50 -13.35 -5.47
CA TYR A 265 3.40 -14.11 -4.90
C TYR A 265 3.14 -13.64 -3.47
N PRO A 266 1.88 -13.69 -3.01
CA PRO A 266 1.61 -13.36 -1.62
C PRO A 266 2.29 -14.38 -0.69
N TRP A 267 2.68 -13.90 0.49
CA TRP A 267 3.17 -14.71 1.61
C TRP A 267 2.57 -14.15 2.90
N SER A 268 2.42 -15.00 3.92
CA SER A 268 1.90 -14.61 5.23
C SER A 268 2.41 -15.56 6.32
N VAL A 269 2.64 -15.04 7.52
CA VAL A 269 3.02 -15.79 8.72
C VAL A 269 2.50 -15.09 9.97
N GLU A 270 2.05 -15.86 10.95
CA GLU A 270 1.74 -15.37 12.29
C GLU A 270 2.94 -15.62 13.20
N ILE A 271 3.38 -14.58 13.92
CA ILE A 271 4.56 -14.59 14.77
C ILE A 271 4.13 -14.26 16.19
N ASP A 272 4.40 -15.15 17.13
CA ASP A 272 4.20 -14.90 18.57
C ASP A 272 5.32 -14.01 19.10
N VAL A 273 4.93 -12.83 19.58
CA VAL A 273 5.83 -11.84 20.19
C VAL A 273 5.51 -11.61 21.67
N SER A 274 4.63 -12.42 22.26
CA SER A 274 4.18 -12.28 23.65
C SER A 274 5.29 -12.48 24.68
N SER A 275 6.38 -13.13 24.30
CA SER A 275 7.56 -13.34 25.14
C SER A 275 8.61 -12.23 25.04
N LEU A 276 8.49 -11.33 24.06
CA LEU A 276 9.42 -10.22 23.90
C LEU A 276 9.07 -9.08 24.88
N PRO A 277 10.09 -8.45 25.51
CA PRO A 277 9.86 -7.25 26.28
C PRO A 277 9.23 -6.13 25.45
N ALA A 278 8.43 -5.27 26.08
CA ALA A 278 7.93 -4.07 25.43
C ALA A 278 9.11 -3.16 25.01
N GLY A 279 9.07 -2.64 23.79
CA GLY A 279 10.18 -1.88 23.22
C GLY A 279 10.13 -1.71 21.71
N ALA A 280 11.17 -1.09 21.16
CA ALA A 280 11.34 -0.89 19.73
C ALA A 280 12.11 -2.05 19.10
N TYR A 281 11.60 -2.52 17.95
CA TYR A 281 12.15 -3.62 17.18
C TYR A 281 12.11 -3.31 15.68
N THR A 282 12.89 -4.05 14.91
CA THR A 282 12.85 -4.04 13.44
C THR A 282 12.44 -5.42 12.95
N PHE A 283 11.35 -5.50 12.21
CA PHE A 283 11.00 -6.68 11.42
C PHE A 283 11.71 -6.60 10.07
N VAL A 284 12.37 -7.67 9.66
CA VAL A 284 13.09 -7.77 8.38
C VAL A 284 12.57 -8.98 7.64
N ALA A 285 12.10 -8.81 6.40
CA ALA A 285 11.82 -9.89 5.47
C ALA A 285 12.82 -9.84 4.32
N ARG A 286 13.30 -11.01 3.88
CA ARG A 286 14.32 -11.10 2.82
C ARG A 286 13.98 -12.16 1.78
N THR A 287 14.57 -12.06 0.60
CA THR A 287 14.64 -13.22 -0.30
C THR A 287 15.66 -14.21 0.25
N ASP A 288 15.48 -15.49 -0.04
CA ASP A 288 16.47 -16.52 0.23
C ASP A 288 17.74 -16.30 -0.61
N ASP A 289 18.90 -16.60 -0.04
CA ASP A 289 20.21 -16.49 -0.68
C ASP A 289 20.90 -17.86 -0.72
N PRO A 290 20.58 -18.70 -1.73
CA PRO A 290 21.21 -20.01 -1.87
C PRO A 290 22.71 -19.94 -2.17
N SER A 291 23.23 -18.75 -2.55
CA SER A 291 24.64 -18.54 -2.79
C SER A 291 25.45 -18.27 -1.52
N ASN A 292 24.77 -18.09 -0.37
CA ASN A 292 25.39 -17.81 0.92
C ASN A 292 26.39 -16.62 0.85
N GLY A 293 25.98 -15.53 0.20
CA GLY A 293 26.75 -14.29 0.12
C GLY A 293 27.77 -14.20 -1.03
N GLU A 294 27.80 -15.16 -1.97
CA GLU A 294 28.65 -15.04 -3.16
C GLU A 294 28.08 -14.07 -4.22
N GLY A 295 26.79 -13.73 -4.12
CA GLY A 295 26.09 -12.76 -4.98
C GLY A 295 26.00 -11.35 -4.40
N GLY A 296 25.10 -10.53 -4.97
CA GLY A 296 24.79 -9.19 -4.44
C GLY A 296 24.13 -9.19 -3.07
N GLY A 297 23.72 -10.37 -2.57
CA GLY A 297 22.94 -10.54 -1.36
C GLY A 297 21.43 -10.59 -1.63
N PRO A 298 20.64 -10.88 -0.59
CA PRO A 298 19.18 -10.93 -0.68
C PRO A 298 18.58 -9.54 -0.86
N THR A 299 17.43 -9.46 -1.53
CA THR A 299 16.58 -8.26 -1.39
C THR A 299 15.97 -8.28 -0.01
N GLU A 300 15.92 -7.14 0.67
CA GLU A 300 15.35 -7.01 2.01
C GLU A 300 14.30 -5.89 2.02
N ASP A 301 13.32 -6.02 2.91
CA ASP A 301 12.38 -4.96 3.27
C ASP A 301 12.24 -4.94 4.79
N THR A 302 12.32 -3.75 5.39
CA THR A 302 12.34 -3.57 6.85
C THR A 302 11.16 -2.75 7.32
N LYS A 303 10.69 -3.03 8.54
CA LYS A 303 9.61 -2.29 9.20
C LYS A 303 9.95 -2.12 10.67
N ARG A 304 10.03 -0.88 11.16
CA ARG A 304 10.14 -0.66 12.60
C ARG A 304 8.77 -0.84 13.24
N ILE A 305 8.77 -1.55 14.34
CA ILE A 305 7.57 -1.88 15.12
C ILE A 305 7.81 -1.61 16.60
N THR A 306 6.73 -1.44 17.35
CA THR A 306 6.77 -1.29 18.80
C THR A 306 5.97 -2.41 19.46
N ILE A 307 6.59 -3.19 20.34
CA ILE A 307 5.91 -4.22 21.13
C ILE A 307 5.39 -3.58 22.43
N GLU A 308 4.12 -3.84 22.77
CA GLU A 308 3.42 -3.31 23.97
C GLU A 308 3.08 -4.34 25.05
#